data_AF-A0A7Y2MRU1-F1
#
_entry.id   AF-A0A7Y2MRU1-F1
#
_cell.length_a   1.000
_cell.length_b   1.000
_cell.length_c   1.000
_cell.angle_alpha   90.00
_cell.angle_beta   90.00
_cell.angle_gamma   90.00
#
_symmetry.space_group_name_H-M   'P 1'
#
loop_
_entity.id
_entity.type
_entity.pdbx_description
1 polymer ?
#
loop_
_entity_poly.entity_id
_entity_poly.type
_entity_poly.pdbx_seq_one_letter_code
_entity_poly.pdbx_strand_id
1 'polypeptide(L)'
;SGIRSILDKVKNGKISVSETDSVEVTDFSDYEGYYSSQPWWGESYVSTWEDKLVILSLPTDNPGNSMTFFKYIEGDTFRRIRKDDELGEAMIFHRDENGKVVKVSSHGNYSMKMD
;
A
#
# COMPACT_ATOMS: atom_id res chain seq x y z
N SER A 1 -20.85 -3.60 7.49
CA SER A 1 -19.70 -3.07 6.74
C SER A 1 -18.63 -2.54 7.67
N GLY A 2 -17.65 -3.37 8.03
CA GLY A 2 -16.57 -3.02 8.97
C GLY A 2 -15.50 -2.07 8.39
N ILE A 3 -15.33 -2.06 7.06
CA ILE A 3 -14.32 -1.24 6.37
C ILE A 3 -14.60 0.27 6.54
N ARG A 4 -15.87 0.70 6.57
CA ARG A 4 -16.25 2.10 6.84
C ARG A 4 -15.81 2.57 8.23
N SER A 5 -15.86 1.69 9.23
CA SER A 5 -15.48 2.02 10.61
C SER A 5 -13.97 2.25 10.75
N ILE A 6 -13.15 1.53 9.97
CA ILE A 6 -11.69 1.73 9.95
C ILE A 6 -11.35 3.08 9.29
N LEU A 7 -11.99 3.40 8.16
CA LEU A 7 -11.79 4.66 7.45
C LEU A 7 -12.22 5.89 8.28
N ASP A 8 -13.32 5.79 9.05
CA ASP A 8 -13.77 6.87 9.93
C ASP A 8 -12.83 7.09 11.12
N LYS A 9 -12.14 6.05 11.58
CA LYS A 9 -11.16 6.16 12.68
C LYS A 9 -9.91 6.92 12.26
N VAL A 10 -9.49 6.80 11.00
CA VAL A 10 -8.35 7.55 10.42
C VAL A 10 -8.65 9.04 10.33
N LYS A 11 -9.90 9.44 10.01
CA LYS A 11 -10.28 10.87 9.89
C LYS A 11 -10.26 11.65 11.21
N ASN A 12 -10.39 10.99 12.36
CA ASN A 12 -10.54 11.66 13.66
C ASN A 12 -9.28 11.65 14.55
N GLY A 13 -8.17 11.05 14.11
CA GLY A 13 -6.92 10.98 14.86
C GLY A 13 -6.11 12.27 14.77
N LYS A 14 -6.36 13.23 15.66
CA LYS A 14 -5.46 14.38 15.89
C LYS A 14 -4.07 13.86 16.29
N ILE A 15 -3.07 14.10 15.46
CA ILE A 15 -1.67 13.74 15.69
C ILE A 15 -1.04 14.80 16.61
N SER A 16 -0.59 14.37 17.79
CA SER A 16 0.34 15.12 18.64
C SER A 16 1.76 14.84 18.17
N VAL A 17 2.35 15.80 17.45
CA VAL A 17 3.72 15.72 16.91
C VAL A 17 4.71 16.14 17.99
N SER A 18 5.65 15.24 18.32
CA SER A 18 6.84 15.54 19.11
C SER A 18 7.90 16.12 18.17
N GLU A 19 8.43 17.29 18.51
CA GLU A 19 9.50 17.99 17.79
C GLU A 19 10.81 17.20 17.85
N THR A 20 11.25 16.64 16.72
CA THR A 20 12.64 16.58 16.18
C THR A 20 12.64 15.57 15.03
N ASP A 21 13.26 15.95 13.93
CA ASP A 21 13.27 15.32 12.59
C ASP A 21 12.05 15.66 11.72
N SER A 22 12.31 16.53 10.75
CA SER A 22 11.41 16.86 9.64
C SER A 22 11.12 15.59 8.83
N VAL A 23 10.08 14.87 9.20
CA VAL A 23 9.49 13.83 8.36
C VAL A 23 8.91 14.55 7.15
N GLU A 24 9.57 14.44 6.00
CA GLU A 24 8.87 14.68 4.73
C GLU A 24 7.66 13.75 4.73
N VAL A 25 6.46 14.32 4.89
CA VAL A 25 5.22 13.58 4.78
C VAL A 25 5.18 13.06 3.35
N THR A 26 5.61 11.83 3.17
CA THR A 26 5.71 11.23 1.84
C THR A 26 4.29 10.90 1.42
N ASP A 27 3.75 11.68 0.49
CA ASP A 27 2.41 11.46 -0.04
C ASP A 27 2.44 10.22 -0.96
N PHE A 28 1.68 9.21 -0.57
CA PHE A 28 1.57 7.93 -1.25
C PHE A 28 0.22 7.75 -1.96
N SER A 29 -0.59 8.81 -2.06
CA SER A 29 -1.93 8.77 -2.66
C SER A 29 -1.94 8.26 -4.11
N ASP A 30 -0.89 8.53 -4.88
CA ASP A 30 -0.72 8.04 -6.25
C ASP A 30 -0.78 6.50 -6.37
N TYR A 31 -0.36 5.78 -5.32
CA TYR A 31 -0.31 4.32 -5.31
C TYR A 31 -1.64 3.70 -4.91
N GLU A 32 -2.54 4.46 -4.28
CA GLU A 32 -3.81 3.95 -3.78
C GLU A 32 -4.74 3.53 -4.92
N GLY A 33 -5.49 2.45 -4.70
CA GLY A 33 -6.45 1.94 -5.68
C GLY A 33 -6.54 0.43 -5.72
N TYR A 34 -7.39 -0.07 -6.61
CA TYR A 34 -7.54 -1.51 -6.85
C TYR A 34 -6.54 -1.97 -7.90
N TYR A 35 -6.01 -3.17 -7.73
CA TYR A 35 -5.09 -3.80 -8.65
C TYR A 35 -5.54 -5.22 -8.98
N SER A 36 -5.55 -5.55 -10.27
CA SER A 36 -5.89 -6.88 -10.79
C SER A 36 -4.63 -7.68 -11.07
N SER A 37 -4.57 -8.90 -10.54
CA SER A 37 -3.48 -9.86 -10.82
C SER A 37 -3.96 -11.03 -11.68
N GLN A 38 -5.06 -10.85 -12.41
CA GLN A 38 -5.63 -11.88 -13.26
C GLN A 38 -4.70 -12.28 -14.42
N PRO A 39 -4.75 -13.55 -14.86
CA PRO A 39 -5.62 -14.63 -14.37
C PRO A 39 -5.07 -15.37 -13.14
N TRP A 40 -3.86 -15.04 -12.68
CA TRP A 40 -3.11 -15.88 -11.74
C TRP A 40 -3.52 -15.67 -10.28
N TRP A 41 -3.92 -14.45 -9.91
CA TRP A 41 -4.39 -14.11 -8.57
C TRP A 41 -5.64 -13.23 -8.64
N GLY A 42 -6.23 -12.97 -7.48
CA GLY A 42 -7.39 -12.11 -7.33
C GLY A 42 -7.07 -10.62 -7.41
N GLU A 43 -7.98 -9.85 -6.83
CA GLU A 43 -7.86 -8.40 -6.71
C GLU A 43 -7.13 -8.03 -5.42
N SER A 44 -6.58 -6.84 -5.38
CA SER A 44 -6.03 -6.27 -4.16
C SER A 44 -6.31 -4.79 -4.10
N TYR A 45 -6.46 -4.27 -2.89
CA TYR A 45 -6.58 -2.83 -2.65
C TYR A 45 -5.31 -2.34 -1.97
N VAL A 46 -4.69 -1.32 -2.56
CA VAL A 46 -3.54 -0.60 -2.00
C VAL A 46 -4.05 0.67 -1.33
N SER A 47 -3.61 0.91 -0.11
CA SER A 47 -3.90 2.12 0.65
C SER A 47 -2.71 2.53 1.52
N THR A 48 -2.80 3.68 2.15
CA THR A 48 -1.80 4.22 3.06
C THR A 48 -2.17 3.98 4.52
N TRP A 49 -1.16 3.74 5.35
CA TRP A 49 -1.29 3.72 6.81
C TRP A 49 -0.05 4.35 7.42
N GLU A 50 -0.20 5.53 8.04
CA GLU A 50 0.93 6.33 8.52
C GLU A 50 1.94 6.59 7.39
N ASP A 51 3.18 6.12 7.52
CA ASP A 51 4.28 6.23 6.58
C ASP A 51 4.49 4.94 5.75
N LYS A 52 3.46 4.08 5.66
CA LYS A 52 3.53 2.77 4.99
C LYS A 52 2.47 2.61 3.92
N LEU A 53 2.75 1.72 2.98
CA LEU A 53 1.71 1.14 2.11
C LEU A 53 1.16 -0.14 2.73
N VAL A 54 -0.14 -0.34 2.56
CA VAL A 54 -0.86 -1.54 2.98
C VAL A 54 -1.56 -2.14 1.79
N ILE A 55 -1.38 -3.44 1.59
CA ILE A 55 -2.10 -4.23 0.60
C ILE A 55 -3.09 -5.13 1.30
N LEU A 56 -4.35 -5.03 0.88
CA LEU A 56 -5.42 -5.94 1.25
C LEU A 56 -5.76 -6.83 0.06
N SER A 57 -5.45 -8.13 0.16
CA SER A 57 -5.88 -9.11 -0.85
C SER A 57 -7.39 -9.35 -0.76
N LEU A 58 -8.06 -9.40 -1.92
CA LEU A 58 -9.51 -9.54 -2.05
C LEU A 58 -9.89 -10.77 -2.91
N PRO A 59 -11.04 -11.41 -2.61
CA PRO A 59 -11.87 -11.17 -1.42
C PRO A 59 -11.18 -11.67 -0.13
N THR A 60 -11.59 -11.14 1.02
CA THR A 60 -11.14 -11.66 2.33
C THR A 60 -12.25 -11.57 3.37
N ASP A 61 -12.40 -12.65 4.15
CA ASP A 61 -13.32 -12.71 5.29
C ASP A 61 -12.67 -12.17 6.58
N ASN A 62 -11.34 -11.95 6.57
CA ASN A 62 -10.60 -11.42 7.71
C ASN A 62 -9.59 -10.34 7.26
N PRO A 63 -10.04 -9.08 7.17
CA PRO A 63 -9.20 -7.99 6.68
C PRO A 63 -7.94 -7.76 7.54
N GLY A 64 -8.04 -7.97 8.86
CA GLY A 64 -6.93 -7.81 9.80
C GLY A 64 -5.74 -8.70 9.45
N ASN A 65 -6.00 -9.97 9.15
CA ASN A 65 -4.97 -10.95 8.82
C ASN A 65 -4.55 -10.93 7.34
N SER A 66 -5.29 -10.23 6.49
CA SER A 66 -5.00 -10.11 5.05
C SER A 66 -4.24 -8.85 4.66
N MET A 67 -3.93 -7.98 5.63
CA MET A 67 -3.12 -6.80 5.40
C MET A 67 -1.63 -7.15 5.36
N THR A 68 -0.95 -6.73 4.30
CA THR A 68 0.51 -6.79 4.17
C THR A 68 1.06 -5.38 4.12
N PHE A 69 2.01 -5.08 5.01
CA PHE A 69 2.60 -3.74 5.14
C PHE A 69 3.91 -3.65 4.36
N PHE A 70 4.18 -2.47 3.80
CA PHE A 70 5.36 -2.18 3.00
C PHE A 70 5.99 -0.87 3.45
N LYS A 71 7.31 -0.90 3.63
CA LYS A 71 8.15 0.26 3.93
C LYS A 71 8.63 0.89 2.62
N TYR A 72 8.59 2.21 2.56
CA TYR A 72 9.21 2.98 1.49
C TYR A 72 10.73 2.82 1.47
N ILE A 73 11.31 2.68 0.28
CA ILE A 73 12.77 2.62 0.08
C ILE A 73 13.24 3.86 -0.69
N GLU A 74 12.83 3.98 -1.94
CA GLU A 74 13.17 5.11 -2.83
C GLU A 74 12.29 5.09 -4.08
N GLY A 75 12.03 6.26 -4.67
CA GLY A 75 11.26 6.39 -5.90
C GLY A 75 9.88 5.72 -5.82
N ASP A 76 9.61 4.77 -6.72
CA ASP A 76 8.39 3.96 -6.76
C ASP A 76 8.60 2.55 -6.12
N THR A 77 9.64 2.39 -5.28
CA THR A 77 10.05 1.11 -4.70
C THR A 77 9.76 1.02 -3.21
N PHE A 78 9.10 -0.07 -2.83
CA PHE A 78 8.77 -0.42 -1.46
C PHE A 78 9.25 -1.84 -1.15
N ARG A 79 9.42 -2.17 0.13
CA ARG A 79 9.72 -3.54 0.57
C ARG A 79 8.77 -3.98 1.66
N ARG A 80 8.32 -5.23 1.58
CA ARG A 80 7.42 -5.82 2.57
C ARG A 80 8.05 -5.80 3.97
N ILE A 81 7.25 -5.52 4.99
CA ILE A 81 7.62 -5.72 6.39
C ILE A 81 7.14 -7.12 6.79
N ARG A 82 8.07 -8.00 7.17
CA ARG A 82 7.75 -9.35 7.62
C ARG A 82 7.39 -9.37 9.10
N LYS A 83 6.99 -10.53 9.61
CA LYS A 83 6.59 -10.70 11.03
C LYS A 83 7.75 -10.53 12.02
N ASP A 84 8.97 -10.70 11.55
CA ASP A 84 10.22 -10.50 12.29
C ASP A 84 10.80 -9.09 12.09
N ASP A 85 9.99 -8.16 11.54
CA ASP A 85 10.37 -6.79 11.20
C ASP A 85 11.50 -6.66 10.15
N GLU A 86 11.93 -7.77 9.54
CA GLU A 86 12.89 -7.73 8.44
C GLU A 86 12.23 -7.31 7.12
N LEU A 87 13.03 -6.70 6.24
CA LEU A 87 12.58 -6.31 4.91
C LEU A 87 12.53 -7.51 3.97
N GLY A 88 11.34 -7.74 3.45
CA GLY A 88 11.05 -8.77 2.48
C GLY A 88 11.25 -8.37 1.03
N GLU A 89 10.45 -8.96 0.17
CA GLU A 89 10.44 -8.72 -1.26
C GLU A 89 10.21 -7.26 -1.63
N ALA A 90 10.78 -6.88 -2.78
CA ALA A 90 10.49 -5.59 -3.39
C ALA A 90 9.13 -5.59 -4.07
N MET A 91 8.48 -4.43 -3.99
CA MET A 91 7.28 -4.07 -4.71
C MET A 91 7.55 -2.76 -5.43
N ILE A 92 7.42 -2.77 -6.76
CA ILE A 92 7.81 -1.66 -7.62
C ILE A 92 6.58 -1.20 -8.40
N PHE A 93 6.19 0.05 -8.24
CA PHE A 93 5.16 0.68 -9.06
C PHE A 93 5.77 1.21 -10.35
N HIS A 94 4.97 1.23 -11.40
CA HIS A 94 5.37 1.75 -12.70
C HIS A 94 4.37 2.79 -13.16
N ARG A 95 4.91 3.89 -13.67
CA ARG A 95 4.15 5.02 -14.16
C ARG A 95 4.09 5.01 -15.69
N ASP A 96 3.04 5.60 -16.24
CA ASP A 96 2.96 5.91 -17.67
C ASP A 96 3.76 7.19 -18.01
N GLU A 97 3.73 7.60 -19.27
CA GLU A 97 4.42 8.80 -19.76
C GLU A 97 3.92 10.10 -19.12
N ASN A 98 2.71 10.08 -18.52
CA ASN A 98 2.12 11.22 -17.82
C ASN A 98 2.40 11.19 -16.31
N GLY A 99 3.16 10.19 -15.82
CA GLY A 99 3.47 10.03 -14.41
C GLY A 99 2.39 9.32 -13.59
N LYS A 100 1.32 8.80 -14.21
CA LYS A 100 0.26 8.08 -13.51
C LYS A 100 0.70 6.65 -13.22
N VAL A 101 0.54 6.18 -11.98
CA VAL A 101 0.77 4.78 -11.62
C VAL A 101 -0.26 3.90 -12.34
N VAL A 102 0.21 2.93 -13.13
CA VAL A 102 -0.64 2.05 -13.95
C VAL A 102 -0.47 0.57 -13.63
N LYS A 103 0.64 0.17 -12.99
CA LYS A 103 0.88 -1.22 -12.61
C LYS A 103 1.84 -1.31 -11.43
N VAL A 104 1.79 -2.44 -10.75
CA VAL A 104 2.74 -2.82 -9.71
C VAL A 104 3.34 -4.19 -10.05
N SER A 105 4.59 -4.41 -9.67
CA SER A 105 5.27 -5.70 -9.83
C SER A 105 5.91 -6.19 -8.55
N SER A 106 5.80 -7.50 -8.29
CA SER A 106 6.47 -8.20 -7.19
C SER A 106 6.84 -9.61 -7.64
N HIS A 107 8.05 -10.07 -7.33
CA HIS A 107 8.56 -11.40 -7.71
C HIS A 107 8.38 -11.75 -9.20
N GLY A 108 8.52 -10.77 -10.10
CA GLY A 108 8.33 -10.96 -11.55
C GLY A 108 6.87 -11.07 -12.01
N ASN A 109 5.89 -11.02 -11.10
CA ASN A 109 4.47 -10.93 -11.43
C ASN A 109 4.03 -9.47 -11.52
N TYR A 110 3.04 -9.20 -12.36
CA TYR A 110 2.47 -7.88 -12.56
C TYR A 110 1.00 -7.85 -12.16
N SER A 111 0.59 -6.72 -11.60
CA SER A 111 -0.81 -6.41 -11.32
C SER A 111 -1.14 -5.03 -11.90
N MET A 112 -2.23 -4.94 -12.66
CA MET A 112 -2.65 -3.71 -13.31
C MET A 112 -3.50 -2.88 -12.37
N LYS A 113 -3.23 -1.57 -12.27
CA LYS A 113 -4.10 -0.65 -11.54
C LYS A 113 -5.43 -0.53 -12.29
N MET A 114 -6.52 -0.63 -11.56
CA MET A 114 -7.88 -0.42 -12.08
C MET A 114 -8.22 1.07 -12.01
N ASP A 115 -8.95 1.56 -13.02
CA ASP A 115 -9.45 2.93 -13.08
C ASP A 115 -10.69 3.15 -12.20
#